data_AF-A0A3B8YBR4-F1
#
_entry.id   AF-A0A3B8YBR4-F1
#
_cell.length_a   1.000
_cell.length_b   1.000
_cell.length_c   1.000
_cell.angle_alpha   90.00
_cell.angle_beta   90.00
_cell.angle_gamma   90.00
#
_symmetry.space_group_name_H-M   'P 1'
#
loop_
_entity.id
_entity.type
_entity.pdbx_description
1 polymer ?
#
loop_
_entity_poly.entity_id
_entity_poly.type
_entity_poly.pdbx_seq_one_letter_code
_entity_poly.pdbx_strand_id
1 'polypeptide(L)'
;HESRRIDNQLRGRAGRQGDPGSTKFFLSLEDNLLRIFGGDRVAGLMNAFRVEEDMPIESQMLTRSLEGAQKKVETFYYDTRKQVFEYDEVMNNQRRAIYAERRRVLEGLDLKEQVLQYAEKTMDEIVDAYVNPELPPEEWDIPNLVGKVKEFVYLLKDVTPQDMEDMTVSEMKIFLHEEVRKAYDIKENEVDQIRPGLMREAERFFILQQIDTLWREHLQTMDALRESIGLRGYGQKDPLIEYKQEGYEMFLEMMIDIRRNVVYSLFQFQPQGQTQAV
;
A
#
# COMPACT_ATOMS: atom_id res chain seq x y z
N HIS A 1 -6.25 30.56 19.89
CA HIS A 1 -5.62 29.64 18.91
C HIS A 1 -6.70 28.81 18.21
N GLU A 2 -6.33 27.95 17.26
CA GLU A 2 -7.25 27.05 16.55
C GLU A 2 -7.78 25.89 17.43
N SER A 3 -7.14 25.66 18.59
CA SER A 3 -7.60 24.68 19.58
C SER A 3 -7.58 25.23 21.00
N ARG A 4 -8.64 24.91 21.76
CA ARG A 4 -8.79 25.20 23.19
C ARG A 4 -7.68 24.60 24.03
N ARG A 5 -7.09 23.49 23.59
CA ARG A 5 -5.98 22.84 24.29
C ARG A 5 -4.78 23.78 24.43
N ILE A 6 -4.45 24.53 23.38
CA ILE A 6 -3.33 25.49 23.38
C ILE A 6 -3.66 26.69 24.27
N ASP A 7 -4.89 27.19 24.19
CA ASP A 7 -5.35 28.28 25.05
C ASP A 7 -5.32 27.87 26.54
N ASN A 8 -5.70 26.64 26.87
CA ASN A 8 -5.59 26.10 28.23
C ASN A 8 -4.15 25.85 28.68
N GLN A 9 -3.25 25.47 27.77
CA GLN A 9 -1.82 25.40 28.08
C GLN A 9 -1.23 26.76 28.45
N LEU A 10 -1.67 27.83 27.78
CA LEU A 10 -1.30 29.21 28.14
C LEU A 10 -1.89 29.61 29.49
N ARG A 11 -3.15 29.26 29.77
CA ARG A 11 -3.77 29.47 31.09
C ARG A 11 -2.98 28.78 32.21
N GLY A 12 -2.58 27.53 31.98
CA GLY A 12 -1.83 26.72 32.94
C GLY A 12 -0.40 27.19 33.22
N ARG A 13 0.07 28.27 32.58
CA ARG A 13 1.36 28.91 32.93
C ARG A 13 1.25 29.80 34.17
N ALA A 14 0.05 30.26 34.52
CA ALA A 14 -0.21 31.03 35.74
C ALA A 14 -0.71 30.11 36.87
N GLY A 15 -0.45 30.48 38.12
CA GLY A 15 -0.96 29.79 39.31
C GLY A 15 -0.47 28.35 39.52
N ARG A 16 0.83 28.12 39.29
CA ARG A 16 1.45 26.80 39.50
C ARG A 16 1.45 26.43 40.98
N GLN A 17 1.28 25.15 41.30
CA GLN A 17 1.34 24.63 42.69
C GLN A 17 0.39 25.33 43.68
N GLY A 18 -0.72 25.88 43.20
CA GLY A 18 -1.70 26.59 44.04
C GLY A 18 -1.37 28.07 44.27
N ASP A 19 -0.32 28.60 43.62
CA ASP A 19 -0.02 30.03 43.65
C ASP A 19 -1.20 30.85 43.07
N PRO A 20 -1.45 32.07 43.57
CA PRO A 20 -2.38 32.99 42.94
C PRO A 20 -1.95 33.33 41.51
N GLY A 21 -2.90 33.40 40.58
CA GLY A 21 -2.64 33.79 39.19
C GLY A 21 -3.93 34.19 38.48
N SER A 22 -3.81 35.06 37.47
CA SER A 22 -4.92 35.46 36.62
C SER A 22 -4.51 35.38 35.15
N THR A 23 -5.50 35.15 34.30
CA THR A 23 -5.30 35.05 32.84
C THR A 23 -6.43 35.82 32.16
N LYS A 24 -6.08 36.70 31.23
CA LYS A 24 -7.04 37.42 30.38
C LYS A 24 -6.69 37.17 28.92
N PHE A 25 -7.70 36.84 28.12
CA PHE A 25 -7.56 36.68 26.67
C PHE A 25 -8.13 37.91 25.98
N PHE A 26 -7.43 38.38 24.96
CA PHE A 26 -7.85 39.47 24.09
C PHE A 26 -8.01 38.92 22.67
N LEU A 27 -9.07 39.31 22.00
CA LEU A 27 -9.46 38.84 20.67
C LEU A 27 -10.02 40.02 19.89
N SER A 28 -9.74 40.06 18.59
CA SER A 28 -10.36 41.00 17.66
C SER A 28 -11.45 40.29 16.86
N LEU A 29 -12.52 41.01 16.52
CA LEU A 29 -13.55 40.49 15.61
C LEU A 29 -12.99 40.25 14.19
N GLU A 30 -11.83 40.84 13.87
CA GLU A 30 -11.11 40.64 12.60
C GLU A 30 -10.20 39.40 12.60
N ASP A 31 -10.05 38.72 13.75
CA ASP A 31 -9.18 37.55 13.85
C ASP A 31 -9.65 36.43 12.92
N ASN A 32 -8.68 35.73 12.30
CA ASN A 32 -8.94 34.65 11.33
C ASN A 32 -9.93 33.60 11.83
N LEU A 33 -9.88 33.27 13.13
CA LEU A 33 -10.78 32.32 13.77
C LEU A 33 -12.26 32.75 13.62
N LEU A 34 -12.54 34.02 13.89
CA LEU A 34 -13.90 34.58 13.82
C LEU A 34 -14.30 34.86 12.37
N ARG A 35 -13.36 35.27 11.52
CA ARG A 35 -13.61 35.50 10.09
C ARG A 35 -13.98 34.21 9.34
N ILE A 36 -13.28 33.12 9.59
CA ILE A 36 -13.46 31.85 8.86
C ILE A 36 -14.61 31.02 9.45
N PHE A 37 -14.80 31.04 10.78
CA PHE A 37 -15.71 30.11 11.47
C PHE A 37 -16.84 30.78 12.28
N GLY A 38 -16.83 32.11 12.39
CA GLY A 38 -17.85 32.90 13.11
C GLY A 38 -19.17 33.04 12.35
N GLY A 39 -19.16 32.86 11.02
CA GLY A 39 -20.35 32.92 10.16
C GLY A 39 -21.09 34.27 10.22
N ASP A 40 -22.34 34.29 9.72
CA ASP A 40 -23.14 35.52 9.58
C ASP A 40 -23.44 36.23 10.90
N ARG A 41 -23.40 35.50 12.02
CA ARG A 41 -23.67 36.06 13.36
C ARG A 41 -22.61 37.07 13.79
N VAL A 42 -21.33 36.82 13.49
CA VAL A 42 -20.24 37.74 13.88
C VAL A 42 -20.27 39.00 13.01
N ALA A 43 -20.55 38.86 11.71
CA ALA A 43 -20.75 40.00 10.81
C ALA A 43 -21.98 40.85 11.20
N GLY A 44 -23.07 40.20 11.60
CA GLY A 44 -24.26 40.88 12.12
C GLY A 44 -24.00 41.62 13.43
N LEU A 45 -23.14 41.08 14.29
CA LEU A 45 -22.71 41.70 15.54
C LEU A 45 -21.82 42.93 15.32
N MET A 46 -20.89 42.89 14.35
CA MET A 46 -20.09 44.06 13.92
C MET A 46 -20.99 45.22 13.49
N ASN A 47 -22.01 44.92 12.68
CA ASN A 47 -22.95 45.92 12.14
C ASN A 47 -23.93 46.45 13.19
N ALA A 48 -24.40 45.59 14.09
CA ALA A 48 -25.41 45.93 15.09
C ALA A 48 -24.86 46.81 16.22
N PHE A 49 -23.60 46.61 16.60
CA PHE A 49 -23.08 47.29 17.78
C PHE A 49 -22.55 48.71 17.53
N ARG A 50 -22.29 49.14 16.28
CA ARG A 50 -21.66 50.44 15.95
C ARG A 50 -20.63 50.85 17.02
N VAL A 51 -19.80 49.89 17.43
CA VAL A 51 -18.99 50.00 18.63
C VAL A 51 -18.00 51.12 18.36
N GLU A 52 -17.88 52.08 19.27
CA GLU A 52 -16.72 52.97 19.26
C GLU A 52 -15.46 52.09 19.30
N GLU A 53 -14.50 52.32 18.40
CA GLU A 53 -13.34 51.43 18.17
C GLU A 53 -12.54 51.09 19.45
N ASP A 54 -12.66 51.94 20.48
CA ASP A 54 -11.89 51.88 21.72
C ASP A 54 -12.60 51.22 22.91
N MET A 55 -13.82 50.68 22.76
CA MET A 55 -14.58 50.08 23.87
C MET A 55 -14.46 48.54 23.93
N PRO A 56 -13.86 47.96 24.99
CA PRO A 56 -13.80 46.52 25.16
C PRO A 56 -15.20 45.92 25.36
N ILE A 57 -15.53 44.90 24.57
CA ILE A 57 -16.81 44.22 24.66
C ILE A 57 -16.66 42.94 25.48
N GLU A 58 -17.27 42.90 26.66
CA GLU A 58 -17.38 41.68 27.47
C GLU A 58 -18.83 41.16 27.39
N SER A 59 -19.06 40.14 26.56
CA SER A 59 -20.38 39.54 26.38
C SER A 59 -20.35 38.02 26.46
N GLN A 60 -21.25 37.48 27.27
CA GLN A 60 -21.48 36.03 27.39
C GLN A 60 -21.98 35.40 26.07
N MET A 61 -22.64 36.18 25.21
CA MET A 61 -23.09 35.74 23.90
C MET A 61 -21.93 35.64 22.90
N LEU A 62 -21.02 36.61 22.93
CA LEU A 62 -19.80 36.59 22.10
C LEU A 62 -18.86 35.46 22.52
N THR A 63 -18.70 35.26 23.83
CA THR A 63 -17.91 34.16 24.38
C THR A 63 -18.44 32.79 23.91
N ARG A 64 -19.76 32.58 23.98
CA ARG A 64 -20.39 31.34 23.46
C ARG A 64 -20.23 31.17 21.94
N SER A 65 -20.29 32.26 21.18
CA SER A 65 -20.11 32.24 19.73
C SER A 65 -18.68 31.87 19.34
N LEU A 66 -17.69 32.45 20.03
CA LEU A 66 -16.27 32.11 19.91
C LEU A 66 -16.03 30.64 20.26
N GLU A 67 -16.59 30.17 21.37
CA GLU A 67 -16.50 28.76 21.78
C GLU A 67 -17.04 27.82 20.70
N GLY A 68 -18.17 28.18 20.06
CA GLY A 68 -18.75 27.45 18.95
C GLY A 68 -17.84 27.45 17.71
N ALA A 69 -17.26 28.61 17.37
CA ALA A 69 -16.30 28.73 16.27
C ALA A 69 -15.05 27.86 16.52
N GLN A 70 -14.47 27.90 17.72
CA GLN A 70 -13.35 27.05 18.10
C GLN A 70 -13.68 25.56 17.99
N LYS A 71 -14.87 25.14 18.45
CA LYS A 71 -15.30 23.75 18.34
C LYS A 71 -15.40 23.31 16.86
N LYS A 72 -15.92 24.17 15.98
CA LYS A 72 -15.97 23.90 14.54
C LYS A 72 -14.57 23.76 13.94
N VAL A 73 -13.62 24.61 14.32
CA VAL A 73 -12.22 24.52 13.86
C VAL A 73 -11.58 23.21 14.31
N GLU A 74 -11.78 22.85 15.58
CA GLU A 74 -11.26 21.59 16.12
C GLU A 74 -11.87 20.38 15.41
N THR A 75 -13.18 20.39 15.15
CA THR A 75 -13.84 19.35 14.35
C THR A 75 -13.28 19.29 12.93
N PHE A 76 -13.14 20.43 12.25
CA PHE A 76 -12.60 20.49 10.89
C PHE A 76 -11.19 19.86 10.78
N TYR A 77 -10.28 20.25 11.69
CA TYR A 77 -8.93 19.67 11.72
C TYR A 77 -8.91 18.23 12.24
N TYR A 78 -9.87 17.84 13.10
CA TYR A 78 -10.04 16.45 13.50
C TYR A 78 -10.45 15.59 12.31
N ASP A 79 -11.46 16.01 11.54
CA ASP A 79 -11.95 15.28 10.37
C ASP A 79 -10.87 15.16 9.30
N THR A 80 -10.12 16.24 9.04
CA THR A 80 -8.97 16.20 8.12
C THR A 80 -7.93 15.17 8.58
N ARG A 81 -7.57 15.16 9.86
CA ARG A 81 -6.60 14.19 10.41
C ARG A 81 -7.14 12.77 10.41
N LYS A 82 -8.43 12.59 10.69
CA LYS A 82 -9.10 11.29 10.63
C LYS A 82 -9.04 10.73 9.21
N GLN A 83 -9.37 11.55 8.22
CA GLN A 83 -9.28 11.15 6.82
C GLN A 83 -7.85 10.75 6.43
N VAL A 84 -6.85 11.59 6.76
CA VAL A 84 -5.43 11.26 6.53
C VAL A 84 -5.05 9.93 7.18
N PHE A 85 -5.47 9.71 8.43
CA PHE A 85 -5.22 8.47 9.16
C PHE A 85 -5.85 7.25 8.48
N GLU A 86 -7.08 7.36 7.98
CA GLU A 86 -7.78 6.27 7.29
C GLU A 86 -7.10 5.86 5.98
N TYR A 87 -6.56 6.80 5.21
CA TYR A 87 -5.74 6.49 4.03
C TYR A 87 -4.40 5.84 4.41
N ASP A 88 -3.73 6.38 5.44
CA ASP A 88 -2.46 5.86 5.92
C ASP A 88 -2.59 4.45 6.53
N GLU A 89 -3.75 4.11 7.12
CA GLU A 89 -4.02 2.78 7.67
C GLU A 89 -3.94 1.69 6.60
N VAL A 90 -4.49 1.95 5.40
CA VAL A 90 -4.42 1.03 4.25
C VAL A 90 -2.96 0.78 3.88
N MET A 91 -2.18 1.85 3.70
CA MET A 91 -0.76 1.76 3.36
C MET A 91 0.05 1.06 4.44
N ASN A 92 -0.28 1.31 5.71
CA ASN A 92 0.42 0.71 6.83
C ASN A 92 0.18 -0.81 6.93
N ASN A 93 -1.03 -1.28 6.60
CA ASN A 93 -1.33 -2.72 6.55
C ASN A 93 -0.52 -3.41 5.44
N GLN A 94 -0.48 -2.84 4.24
CA GLN A 94 0.33 -3.35 3.13
C GLN A 94 1.82 -3.33 3.47
N ARG A 95 2.31 -2.22 4.05
CA ARG A 95 3.71 -2.08 4.49
C ARG A 95 4.11 -3.16 5.49
N ARG A 96 3.24 -3.47 6.47
CA ARG A 96 3.50 -4.54 7.44
C ARG A 96 3.67 -5.90 6.77
N ALA A 97 2.84 -6.22 5.78
CA ALA A 97 2.94 -7.46 5.03
C ALA A 97 4.26 -7.56 4.25
N ILE A 98 4.61 -6.51 3.49
CA ILE A 98 5.85 -6.47 2.70
C ILE A 98 7.10 -6.48 3.59
N TYR A 99 7.10 -5.74 4.70
CA TYR A 99 8.26 -5.69 5.59
C TYR A 99 8.43 -6.98 6.38
N ALA A 100 7.34 -7.68 6.70
CA ALA A 100 7.42 -9.02 7.26
C ALA A 100 8.06 -9.97 6.24
N GLU A 101 7.59 -9.96 4.99
CA GLU A 101 8.13 -10.82 3.94
C GLU A 101 9.62 -10.55 3.67
N ARG A 102 9.96 -9.27 3.48
CA ARG A 102 11.34 -8.81 3.28
C ARG A 102 12.26 -9.24 4.42
N ARG A 103 11.78 -9.15 5.67
CA ARG A 103 12.55 -9.60 6.84
C ARG A 103 12.78 -11.10 6.82
N ARG A 104 11.77 -11.92 6.50
CA ARG A 104 11.93 -13.39 6.38
C ARG A 104 13.03 -13.76 5.38
N VAL A 105 13.05 -13.07 4.25
CA VAL A 105 14.04 -13.29 3.18
C VAL A 105 15.46 -12.89 3.61
N LEU A 106 15.59 -11.76 4.33
CA LEU A 106 16.87 -11.31 4.90
C LEU A 106 17.41 -12.28 5.95
N GLU A 107 16.54 -12.84 6.78
CA GLU A 107 16.89 -13.86 7.78
C GLU A 107 17.23 -15.21 7.13
N GLY A 108 16.94 -15.38 5.83
CA GLY A 108 17.31 -16.56 5.04
C GLY A 108 16.48 -17.80 5.34
N LEU A 109 15.27 -17.61 5.87
CA LEU A 109 14.37 -18.71 6.24
C LEU A 109 13.72 -19.30 4.98
N ASP A 110 13.94 -20.60 4.73
CA ASP A 110 13.22 -21.42 3.74
C ASP A 110 13.09 -20.82 2.31
N LEU A 111 14.16 -20.18 1.81
CA LEU A 111 14.14 -19.50 0.50
C LEU A 111 13.79 -20.44 -0.66
N LYS A 112 14.25 -21.70 -0.63
CA LYS A 112 13.89 -22.74 -1.61
C LYS A 112 12.39 -22.88 -1.74
N GLU A 113 11.74 -23.15 -0.61
CA GLU A 113 10.31 -23.41 -0.57
C GLU A 113 9.50 -22.19 -0.95
N GLN A 114 9.97 -20.99 -0.58
CA GLN A 114 9.35 -19.74 -1.00
C GLN A 114 9.36 -19.56 -2.52
N VAL A 115 10.49 -19.81 -3.17
CA VAL A 115 10.60 -19.74 -4.64
C VAL A 115 9.76 -20.83 -5.32
N LEU A 116 9.77 -22.06 -4.79
CA LEU A 116 8.93 -23.13 -5.32
C LEU A 116 7.45 -22.77 -5.24
N GLN A 117 6.99 -22.22 -4.11
CA GLN A 117 5.62 -21.72 -3.96
C GLN A 117 5.32 -20.57 -4.93
N TYR A 118 6.28 -19.70 -5.22
CA TYR A 118 6.11 -18.64 -6.22
C TYR A 118 5.96 -19.23 -7.62
N ALA A 119 6.75 -20.25 -7.94
CA ALA A 119 6.70 -20.95 -9.22
C ALA A 119 5.37 -21.69 -9.40
N GLU A 120 4.93 -22.46 -8.41
CA GLU A 120 3.64 -23.18 -8.42
C GLU A 120 2.46 -22.22 -8.61
N LYS A 121 2.40 -21.13 -7.84
CA LYS A 121 1.36 -20.11 -8.01
C LYS A 121 1.41 -19.44 -9.37
N THR A 122 2.61 -19.21 -9.91
CA THR A 122 2.76 -18.67 -11.26
C THR A 122 2.20 -19.66 -12.30
N MET A 123 2.42 -20.97 -12.13
CA MET A 123 1.83 -21.98 -13.00
C MET A 123 0.31 -22.01 -12.88
N ASP A 124 -0.24 -21.93 -11.65
CA ASP A 124 -1.69 -21.87 -11.43
C ASP A 124 -2.32 -20.69 -12.16
N GLU A 125 -1.73 -19.50 -12.03
CA GLU A 125 -2.20 -18.28 -12.67
C GLU A 125 -2.10 -18.34 -14.19
N ILE A 126 -1.10 -19.04 -14.74
CA ILE A 126 -1.00 -19.28 -16.19
C ILE A 126 -2.13 -20.23 -16.61
N VAL A 127 -2.38 -21.34 -15.90
CA VAL A 127 -3.48 -22.24 -16.21
C VAL A 127 -4.81 -21.49 -16.19
N ASP A 128 -5.08 -20.72 -15.13
CA ASP A 128 -6.33 -19.97 -14.96
C ASP A 128 -6.53 -18.89 -16.03
N ALA A 129 -5.44 -18.39 -16.64
CA ALA A 129 -5.51 -17.38 -17.70
C ALA A 129 -5.85 -17.96 -19.09
N TYR A 130 -5.53 -19.24 -19.34
CA TYR A 130 -5.72 -19.89 -20.65
C TYR A 130 -6.79 -20.99 -20.65
N VAL A 131 -7.24 -21.43 -19.47
CA VAL A 131 -8.22 -22.49 -19.31
C VAL A 131 -9.41 -21.98 -18.50
N ASN A 132 -10.58 -21.97 -19.12
CA ASN A 132 -11.84 -21.69 -18.43
C ASN A 132 -12.57 -23.00 -18.13
N PRO A 133 -12.73 -23.39 -16.85
CA PRO A 133 -13.45 -24.60 -16.47
C PRO A 133 -14.93 -24.65 -16.91
N GLU A 134 -15.52 -23.49 -17.22
CA GLU A 134 -16.91 -23.37 -17.69
C GLU A 134 -17.07 -23.70 -19.18
N LEU A 135 -15.97 -23.73 -19.94
CA LEU A 135 -15.96 -24.03 -21.38
C LEU A 135 -15.57 -25.49 -21.64
N PRO A 136 -16.02 -26.07 -22.78
CA PRO A 136 -15.57 -27.39 -23.20
C PRO A 136 -14.04 -27.47 -23.36
N PRO A 137 -13.41 -28.62 -23.08
CA PRO A 137 -11.96 -28.77 -23.23
C PRO A 137 -11.42 -28.45 -24.63
N GLU A 138 -12.23 -28.60 -25.68
CA GLU A 138 -11.82 -28.26 -27.04
C GLU A 138 -11.62 -26.75 -27.26
N GLU A 139 -12.18 -25.90 -26.38
CA GLU A 139 -12.02 -24.44 -26.43
C GLU A 139 -10.83 -23.95 -25.59
N TRP A 140 -10.14 -24.83 -24.87
CA TRP A 140 -8.99 -24.45 -24.04
C TRP A 140 -7.76 -24.12 -24.90
N ASP A 141 -7.09 -23.02 -24.56
CA ASP A 141 -5.91 -22.56 -25.29
C ASP A 141 -4.61 -23.17 -24.72
N ILE A 142 -4.55 -24.51 -24.75
CA ILE A 142 -3.39 -25.29 -24.28
C ILE A 142 -2.09 -24.94 -25.02
N PRO A 143 -2.08 -24.70 -26.35
CA PRO A 143 -0.85 -24.31 -27.05
C PRO A 143 -0.23 -23.02 -26.51
N ASN A 144 -1.02 -21.97 -26.26
CA ASN A 144 -0.49 -20.72 -25.71
C ASN A 144 -0.14 -20.84 -24.22
N LEU A 145 -0.88 -21.64 -23.45
CA LEU A 145 -0.51 -22.00 -22.08
C LEU A 145 0.90 -22.59 -22.03
N VAL A 146 1.17 -23.63 -22.82
CA VAL A 146 2.49 -24.29 -22.89
C VAL A 146 3.56 -23.31 -23.37
N GLY A 147 3.24 -22.46 -24.36
CA GLY A 147 4.13 -21.38 -24.79
C GLY A 147 4.52 -20.45 -23.65
N LYS A 148 3.55 -20.03 -22.83
CA LYS A 148 3.78 -19.11 -21.72
C LYS A 148 4.57 -19.74 -20.58
N VAL A 149 4.29 -21.01 -20.26
CA VAL A 149 5.06 -21.79 -19.27
C VAL A 149 6.55 -21.84 -19.66
N LYS A 150 6.84 -22.10 -20.95
CA LYS A 150 8.23 -22.15 -21.46
C LYS A 150 8.94 -20.80 -21.44
N GLU A 151 8.21 -19.71 -21.61
CA GLU A 151 8.77 -18.36 -21.50
C GLU A 151 9.26 -18.08 -20.07
N PHE A 152 8.48 -18.48 -19.06
CA PHE A 152 8.87 -18.34 -17.66
C PHE A 152 9.97 -19.30 -17.25
N VAL A 153 9.87 -20.56 -17.69
CA VAL A 153 10.74 -21.66 -17.29
C VAL A 153 11.25 -22.39 -18.53
N TYR A 154 12.38 -21.94 -19.07
CA TYR A 154 12.95 -22.50 -20.32
C TYR A 154 13.29 -23.99 -20.23
N LEU A 155 13.49 -24.52 -19.01
CA LEU A 155 13.75 -25.94 -18.76
C LEU A 155 12.51 -26.83 -19.01
N LEU A 156 11.31 -26.24 -19.11
CA LEU A 156 10.06 -26.95 -19.46
C LEU A 156 9.85 -27.06 -20.98
N LYS A 157 10.92 -26.91 -21.77
CA LYS A 157 10.88 -27.01 -23.24
C LYS A 157 10.29 -28.32 -23.77
N ASP A 158 10.42 -29.40 -22.99
CA ASP A 158 9.98 -30.75 -23.37
C ASP A 158 8.49 -30.98 -23.08
N VAL A 159 7.83 -30.11 -22.29
CA VAL A 159 6.38 -30.16 -22.09
C VAL A 159 5.67 -29.80 -23.39
N THR A 160 4.71 -30.63 -23.79
CA THR A 160 3.93 -30.46 -25.03
C THR A 160 2.44 -30.32 -24.72
N PRO A 161 1.64 -29.71 -25.62
CA PRO A 161 0.20 -29.67 -25.43
C PRO A 161 -0.45 -31.05 -25.27
N GLN A 162 0.12 -32.07 -25.92
CA GLN A 162 -0.36 -33.45 -25.85
C GLN A 162 -0.24 -34.05 -24.44
N ASP A 163 0.71 -33.57 -23.64
CA ASP A 163 0.86 -34.04 -22.25
C ASP A 163 -0.32 -33.62 -21.37
N MET A 164 -1.14 -32.65 -21.81
CA MET A 164 -2.21 -32.02 -21.03
C MET A 164 -3.60 -32.14 -21.68
N GLU A 165 -3.70 -32.77 -22.86
CA GLU A 165 -4.92 -32.79 -23.69
C GLU A 165 -6.11 -33.50 -23.00
N ASP A 166 -5.83 -34.54 -22.21
CA ASP A 166 -6.84 -35.32 -21.48
C ASP A 166 -6.91 -34.99 -19.97
N MET A 167 -6.23 -33.94 -19.53
CA MET A 167 -6.16 -33.57 -18.10
C MET A 167 -7.27 -32.61 -17.70
N THR A 168 -7.83 -32.80 -16.51
CA THR A 168 -8.64 -31.76 -15.85
C THR A 168 -7.78 -30.57 -15.44
N VAL A 169 -8.41 -29.41 -15.18
CA VAL A 169 -7.70 -28.20 -14.71
C VAL A 169 -6.86 -28.46 -13.46
N SER A 170 -7.38 -29.24 -12.52
CA SER A 170 -6.66 -29.63 -11.30
C SER A 170 -5.45 -30.51 -11.62
N GLU A 171 -5.58 -31.46 -12.53
CA GLU A 171 -4.48 -32.33 -12.96
C GLU A 171 -3.40 -31.55 -13.72
N MET A 172 -3.79 -30.61 -14.57
CA MET A 172 -2.88 -29.70 -15.26
C MET A 172 -2.03 -28.88 -14.27
N LYS A 173 -2.65 -28.34 -13.22
CA LYS A 173 -1.94 -27.61 -12.16
C LYS A 173 -0.94 -28.50 -11.43
N ILE A 174 -1.38 -29.69 -10.98
CA ILE A 174 -0.51 -30.66 -10.30
C ILE A 174 0.67 -31.08 -11.19
N PHE A 175 0.41 -31.38 -12.46
CA PHE A 175 1.43 -31.73 -13.43
C PHE A 175 2.48 -30.62 -13.56
N LEU A 176 2.06 -29.36 -13.75
CA LEU A 176 2.99 -28.22 -13.85
C LEU A 176 3.74 -27.95 -12.55
N HIS A 177 3.14 -28.22 -11.37
CA HIS A 177 3.84 -28.12 -10.09
C HIS A 177 4.99 -29.12 -9.98
N GLU A 178 4.75 -30.38 -10.40
CA GLU A 178 5.80 -31.39 -10.42
C GLU A 178 6.91 -31.05 -11.41
N GLU A 179 6.54 -30.62 -12.62
CA GLU A 179 7.50 -30.25 -13.65
C GLU A 179 8.34 -29.03 -13.26
N VAL A 180 7.74 -28.00 -12.65
CA VAL A 180 8.50 -26.82 -12.21
C VAL A 180 9.43 -27.14 -11.03
N ARG A 181 9.07 -28.07 -10.15
CA ARG A 181 9.96 -28.57 -9.08
C ARG A 181 11.17 -29.30 -9.68
N LYS A 182 10.97 -30.18 -10.66
CA LYS A 182 12.06 -30.85 -11.38
C LYS A 182 12.96 -29.85 -12.09
N ALA A 183 12.38 -28.88 -12.79
CA ALA A 183 13.13 -27.81 -13.46
C ALA A 183 13.95 -26.98 -12.47
N TYR A 184 13.38 -26.66 -11.30
CA TYR A 184 14.08 -25.96 -10.25
C TYR A 184 15.26 -26.78 -9.70
N ASP A 185 15.10 -28.07 -9.43
CA ASP A 185 16.19 -28.92 -8.94
C ASP A 185 17.33 -29.03 -9.98
N ILE A 186 17.01 -29.11 -11.27
CA ILE A 186 18.00 -29.04 -12.35
C ILE A 186 18.75 -27.70 -12.28
N LYS A 187 18.02 -26.58 -12.19
CA LYS A 187 18.59 -25.24 -12.14
C LYS A 187 19.48 -25.03 -10.91
N GLU A 188 19.05 -25.49 -9.75
CA GLU A 188 19.82 -25.45 -8.50
C GLU A 188 21.16 -26.19 -8.68
N ASN A 189 21.11 -27.41 -9.23
CA ASN A 189 22.32 -28.20 -9.48
C ASN A 189 23.27 -27.51 -10.49
N GLU A 190 22.75 -26.93 -11.58
CA GLU A 190 23.56 -26.17 -12.55
C GLU A 190 24.27 -24.97 -11.90
N VAL A 191 23.56 -24.22 -11.06
CA VAL A 191 24.09 -23.02 -10.40
C VAL A 191 25.10 -23.39 -9.30
N ASP A 192 24.78 -24.39 -8.48
CA ASP A 192 25.63 -24.79 -7.36
C ASP A 192 26.89 -25.56 -7.80
N GLN A 193 26.90 -26.14 -9.01
CA GLN A 193 28.12 -26.66 -9.64
C GLN A 193 29.18 -25.58 -9.86
N ILE A 194 28.77 -24.32 -10.08
CA ILE A 194 29.70 -23.20 -10.23
C ILE A 194 30.25 -22.78 -8.87
N ARG A 195 29.38 -22.68 -7.86
CA ARG A 195 29.77 -22.44 -6.47
C ARG A 195 28.68 -22.95 -5.51
N PRO A 196 29.02 -23.84 -4.55
CA PRO A 196 28.05 -24.32 -3.58
C PRO A 196 27.34 -23.19 -2.82
N GLY A 197 26.02 -23.23 -2.73
CA GLY A 197 25.20 -22.24 -2.04
C GLY A 197 24.94 -20.95 -2.84
N LEU A 198 25.42 -20.85 -4.08
CA LEU A 198 25.15 -19.71 -4.95
C LEU A 198 23.65 -19.59 -5.28
N MET A 199 22.94 -20.72 -5.40
CA MET A 199 21.50 -20.69 -5.64
C MET A 199 20.76 -19.97 -4.51
N ARG A 200 21.12 -20.24 -3.24
CA ARG A 200 20.50 -19.57 -2.07
C ARG A 200 20.74 -18.06 -2.06
N GLU A 201 21.92 -17.63 -2.48
CA GLU A 201 22.24 -16.20 -2.61
C GLU A 201 21.47 -15.55 -3.77
N ALA A 202 21.35 -16.25 -4.91
CA ALA A 202 20.60 -15.78 -6.07
C ALA A 202 19.11 -15.58 -5.72
N GLU A 203 18.49 -16.53 -5.04
CA GLU A 203 17.09 -16.39 -4.59
C GLU A 203 16.89 -15.21 -3.66
N ARG A 204 17.74 -15.10 -2.62
CA ARG A 204 17.68 -13.96 -1.69
C ARG A 204 17.78 -12.65 -2.46
N PHE A 205 18.74 -12.58 -3.39
CA PHE A 205 18.97 -11.39 -4.21
C PHE A 205 17.75 -11.05 -5.06
N PHE A 206 17.24 -11.99 -5.85
CA PHE A 206 16.11 -11.73 -6.74
C PHE A 206 14.82 -11.42 -5.97
N ILE A 207 14.52 -12.14 -4.89
CA ILE A 207 13.34 -11.85 -4.06
C ILE A 207 13.43 -10.43 -3.50
N LEU A 208 14.56 -10.05 -2.89
CA LEU A 208 14.72 -8.70 -2.32
C LEU A 208 14.69 -7.63 -3.39
N GLN A 209 15.35 -7.85 -4.53
CA GLN A 209 15.38 -6.90 -5.64
C GLN A 209 13.96 -6.63 -6.16
N GLN A 210 13.16 -7.68 -6.38
CA GLN A 210 11.80 -7.51 -6.91
C GLN A 210 10.85 -6.91 -5.88
N ILE A 211 10.95 -7.31 -4.61
CA ILE A 211 10.19 -6.66 -3.52
C ILE A 211 10.53 -5.16 -3.46
N ASP A 212 11.80 -4.80 -3.42
CA ASP A 212 12.23 -3.40 -3.23
C ASP A 212 11.85 -2.52 -4.44
N THR A 213 11.95 -3.07 -5.65
CA THR A 213 11.62 -2.34 -6.89
C THR A 213 10.11 -2.12 -7.01
N LEU A 214 9.32 -3.19 -6.94
CA LEU A 214 7.87 -3.13 -7.15
C LEU A 214 7.16 -2.45 -5.97
N TRP A 215 7.66 -2.60 -4.74
CA TRP A 215 7.10 -1.85 -3.61
C TRP A 215 7.29 -0.35 -3.76
N ARG A 216 8.45 0.10 -4.25
CA ARG A 216 8.69 1.53 -4.49
C ARG A 216 7.75 2.07 -5.57
N GLU A 217 7.55 1.33 -6.65
CA GLU A 217 6.60 1.69 -7.71
C GLU A 217 5.16 1.73 -7.18
N HIS A 218 4.76 0.72 -6.41
CA HIS A 218 3.45 0.68 -5.75
C HIS A 218 3.21 1.88 -4.83
N LEU A 219 4.21 2.29 -4.03
CA LEU A 219 4.09 3.51 -3.21
C LEU A 219 3.79 4.75 -4.06
N GLN A 220 4.49 4.91 -5.20
CA GLN A 220 4.25 6.02 -6.12
C GLN A 220 2.85 5.97 -6.72
N THR A 221 2.39 4.79 -7.13
CA THR A 221 1.06 4.64 -7.72
C THR A 221 -0.05 4.84 -6.66
N MET A 222 0.17 4.42 -5.41
CA MET A 222 -0.76 4.67 -4.31
C MET A 222 -0.86 6.16 -3.95
N ASP A 223 0.25 6.90 -3.99
CA ASP A 223 0.25 8.35 -3.82
C ASP A 223 -0.54 9.04 -4.94
N ALA A 224 -0.32 8.64 -6.19
CA ALA A 224 -1.09 9.14 -7.34
C ALA A 224 -2.59 8.79 -7.25
N LEU A 225 -2.91 7.57 -6.79
CA LEU A 225 -4.29 7.13 -6.56
C LEU A 225 -4.95 8.02 -5.51
N ARG A 226 -4.27 8.31 -4.40
CA ARG A 226 -4.78 9.17 -3.33
C ARG A 226 -5.10 10.58 -3.83
N GLU A 227 -4.28 11.16 -4.70
CA GLU A 227 -4.54 12.49 -5.29
C GLU A 227 -5.72 12.46 -6.27
N SER A 228 -5.83 11.40 -7.07
CA SER A 228 -6.88 11.29 -8.10
C SER A 228 -8.27 10.91 -7.54
N ILE A 229 -8.33 10.11 -6.46
CA ILE A 229 -9.58 9.57 -5.90
C ILE A 229 -10.51 10.68 -5.36
N GLY A 230 -9.95 11.83 -4.96
CA GLY A 230 -10.72 13.00 -4.52
C GLY A 230 -11.69 13.51 -5.60
N LEU A 231 -11.34 13.34 -6.89
CA LEU A 231 -12.20 13.71 -8.01
C LEU A 231 -13.35 12.70 -8.24
N ARG A 232 -13.32 11.51 -7.65
CA ARG A 232 -14.41 10.52 -7.78
C ARG A 232 -15.57 10.79 -6.82
N GLY A 233 -15.38 11.65 -5.81
CA GLY A 233 -16.45 12.10 -4.92
C GLY A 233 -17.62 12.80 -5.65
N TYR A 234 -17.39 13.31 -6.87
CA TYR A 234 -18.45 13.86 -7.72
C TYR A 234 -19.47 12.81 -8.18
N GLY A 235 -19.11 11.52 -8.17
CA GLY A 235 -19.97 10.40 -8.58
C GLY A 235 -20.82 9.79 -7.45
N GLN A 236 -20.94 10.44 -6.29
CA GLN A 236 -21.66 9.93 -5.10
C GLN A 236 -21.09 8.64 -4.49
N LYS A 237 -19.88 8.25 -4.88
CA LYS A 237 -19.13 7.15 -4.24
C LYS A 237 -18.24 7.70 -3.12
N ASP A 238 -18.08 6.92 -2.06
CA ASP A 238 -17.14 7.26 -0.98
C ASP A 238 -15.69 7.07 -1.45
N PRO A 239 -14.87 8.15 -1.55
CA PRO A 239 -13.50 8.04 -2.02
C PRO A 239 -12.62 7.11 -1.18
N LEU A 240 -12.89 6.97 0.12
CA LEU A 240 -12.10 6.09 0.97
C LEU A 240 -12.36 4.62 0.65
N ILE A 241 -13.60 4.26 0.33
CA ILE A 241 -13.97 2.89 -0.04
C ILE A 241 -13.32 2.52 -1.38
N GLU A 242 -13.40 3.41 -2.37
CA GLU A 242 -12.80 3.17 -3.69
C GLU A 242 -11.27 3.07 -3.58
N TYR A 243 -10.63 3.95 -2.78
CA TYR A 243 -9.19 3.86 -2.52
C TYR A 243 -8.78 2.54 -1.87
N LYS A 244 -9.58 2.04 -0.92
CA LYS A 244 -9.34 0.74 -0.27
C LYS A 244 -9.43 -0.41 -1.26
N GLN A 245 -10.42 -0.38 -2.15
CA GLN A 245 -10.63 -1.42 -3.15
C GLN A 245 -9.53 -1.40 -4.22
N GLU A 246 -9.35 -0.28 -4.91
CA GLU A 246 -8.37 -0.13 -5.98
C GLU A 246 -6.94 -0.32 -5.46
N GLY A 247 -6.64 0.23 -4.27
CA GLY A 247 -5.36 0.02 -3.62
C GLY A 247 -5.09 -1.43 -3.19
N TYR A 248 -6.13 -2.21 -2.90
CA TYR A 248 -6.00 -3.64 -2.62
C TYR A 248 -5.76 -4.45 -3.89
N GLU A 249 -6.48 -4.15 -4.98
CA GLU A 249 -6.28 -4.77 -6.29
C GLU A 249 -4.86 -4.54 -6.80
N MET A 250 -4.37 -3.29 -6.76
CA MET A 250 -3.00 -2.94 -7.10
C MET A 250 -1.96 -3.66 -6.24
N PHE A 251 -2.25 -3.83 -4.94
CA PHE A 251 -1.36 -4.58 -4.05
C PHE A 251 -1.29 -6.07 -4.40
N LEU A 252 -2.41 -6.68 -4.76
CA LEU A 252 -2.44 -8.07 -5.24
C LEU A 252 -1.68 -8.24 -6.55
N GLU A 253 -1.86 -7.32 -7.49
CA GLU A 253 -1.13 -7.28 -8.76
C GLU A 253 0.37 -7.16 -8.54
N MET A 254 0.81 -6.22 -7.70
CA MET A 254 2.22 -6.10 -7.30
C MET A 254 2.76 -7.40 -6.70
N MET A 255 1.99 -8.07 -5.83
CA MET A 255 2.39 -9.35 -5.26
C MET A 255 2.48 -10.47 -6.29
N ILE A 256 1.61 -10.47 -7.31
CA ILE A 256 1.67 -11.38 -8.46
C ILE A 256 2.95 -11.13 -9.26
N ASP A 257 3.24 -9.87 -9.57
CA ASP A 257 4.41 -9.48 -10.35
C ASP A 257 5.72 -9.80 -9.63
N ILE A 258 5.78 -9.61 -8.30
CA ILE A 258 6.95 -10.05 -7.50
C ILE A 258 7.21 -11.53 -7.73
N ARG A 259 6.19 -12.39 -7.60
CA ARG A 259 6.35 -13.85 -7.77
C ARG A 259 6.82 -14.20 -9.17
N ARG A 260 6.11 -13.71 -10.19
CA ARG A 260 6.40 -13.95 -11.60
C ARG A 260 7.81 -13.51 -11.97
N ASN A 261 8.19 -12.29 -11.58
CA ASN A 261 9.48 -11.73 -11.93
C ASN A 261 10.63 -12.42 -11.19
N VAL A 262 10.43 -12.90 -9.95
CA VAL A 262 11.42 -13.72 -9.24
C VAL A 262 11.64 -15.03 -9.98
N VAL A 263 10.57 -15.75 -10.32
CA VAL A 263 10.64 -17.03 -11.03
C VAL A 263 11.36 -16.85 -12.37
N TYR A 264 10.92 -15.88 -13.18
CA TYR A 264 11.55 -15.59 -14.46
C TYR A 264 13.04 -15.25 -14.31
N SER A 265 13.37 -14.30 -13.42
CA SER A 265 14.77 -13.84 -13.25
C SER A 265 15.67 -14.96 -12.76
N LEU A 266 15.18 -15.83 -11.87
CA LEU A 266 15.94 -16.95 -11.34
C LEU A 266 16.22 -18.01 -12.41
N PHE A 267 15.26 -18.34 -13.27
CA PHE A 267 15.52 -19.27 -14.37
C PHE A 267 16.45 -18.66 -15.43
N GLN A 268 16.29 -17.38 -15.76
CA GLN A 268 17.19 -16.68 -16.69
C GLN A 268 18.59 -16.42 -16.13
N PHE A 269 18.79 -16.54 -14.81
CA PHE A 269 20.08 -16.30 -14.17
C PHE A 269 21.15 -17.27 -14.68
N GLN A 270 22.21 -16.71 -15.27
CA GLN A 270 23.40 -17.45 -15.68
C GLN A 270 24.62 -16.85 -14.97
N PRO A 271 25.09 -17.45 -13.87
CA PRO A 271 26.27 -16.94 -13.19
C PRO A 271 27.50 -17.13 -14.08
N GLN A 272 28.25 -16.04 -14.28
CA GLN A 272 29.57 -16.15 -14.89
C GLN A 272 30.53 -16.73 -13.85
N GLY A 273 31.17 -17.86 -14.18
CA GLY A 273 32.23 -18.41 -13.33
C GLY A 273 33.32 -17.36 -13.15
N GLN A 274 33.62 -16.99 -11.90
CA GLN A 274 34.78 -16.15 -11.62
C GLN A 274 36.02 -16.90 -12.10
N THR A 275 36.59 -16.47 -13.22
CA THR A 275 37.95 -16.86 -13.56
C THR A 275 38.82 -16.26 -12.47
N GLN A 276 39.37 -17.10 -11.59
CA GLN A 276 40.35 -16.66 -10.60
C GLN A 276 41.49 -16.00 -11.38
N ALA A 277 41.60 -14.68 -11.28
CA ALA A 277 42.79 -13.98 -11.73
C ALA A 277 43.93 -14.43 -10.82
N VAL A 278 44.80 -15.28 -11.37
CA VAL A 278 46.04 -15.76 -10.76
C VAL A 278 47.02 -14.61 -10.62
#